data_AF-A0A9D7NHM3-F1
#
_entry.id   AF-A0A9D7NHM3-F1
#
_cell.length_a   1.000
_cell.length_b   1.000
_cell.length_c   1.000
_cell.angle_alpha   90.00
_cell.angle_beta   90.00
_cell.angle_gamma   90.00
#
_symmetry.space_group_name_H-M   'P 1'
#
loop_
_entity.id
_entity.type
_entity.pdbx_description
1 polymer ?
#
loop_
_entity_poly.entity_id
_entity_poly.type
_entity_poly.pdbx_seq_one_letter_code
_entity_poly.pdbx_strand_id
1 'polypeptide(L)'
;MKLSTILLLLLAFTLSLNAQVKKIYLANDDHTDYMWTGDEETYKKAFSEMLDYYIQLNDSTAHLPYHQQSKWNCDGSYWVYNYKQTRSAAQFAKLIQQIKDAKITVPLNSMIVLLGAAPAEATLRDMYYAGSLQRKYGLDLSLVLNMEDQVLPLGLASLWAGSGAQYSWKGVCACATKVTALERKRNQMFWYKGLDDQQVLMKWYAVNPSMITNRKEYRYNLGNYLEASHQGNAIIDCKALMNDPVYPYHIAGAFGKGGDDLKTITNNFPKIAKEKSDSNYQVIVSNEIDFFKDFEQHYGADLPSETISYGSTEWGNSFASLAGIGFSETFNLKN
;
A
#
# COMPACT_ATOMS: atom_id res chain seq x y z
N MET A 1 12.22 -45.98 -50.95
CA MET A 1 12.37 -45.47 -49.57
C MET A 1 11.69 -44.12 -49.52
N LYS A 2 10.57 -44.05 -48.78
CA LYS A 2 9.45 -43.14 -49.05
C LYS A 2 9.55 -41.87 -48.21
N LEU A 3 9.05 -40.78 -48.82
CA LEU A 3 8.76 -39.41 -48.36
C LEU A 3 8.10 -39.23 -46.98
N SER A 4 8.02 -40.26 -46.14
CA SER A 4 7.25 -40.25 -44.89
C SER A 4 8.01 -39.69 -43.68
N THR A 5 9.31 -39.42 -43.79
CA THR A 5 10.12 -38.96 -42.64
C THR A 5 10.24 -37.44 -42.52
N ILE A 6 9.86 -36.68 -43.56
CA ILE A 6 9.96 -35.21 -43.57
C ILE A 6 8.66 -34.54 -43.08
N LEU A 7 7.53 -35.25 -43.10
CA LEU A 7 6.25 -34.68 -42.62
C LEU A 7 6.10 -34.72 -41.09
N LEU A 8 6.96 -35.44 -40.36
CA LEU A 8 6.95 -35.45 -38.88
C LEU A 8 7.82 -34.35 -38.24
N LEU A 9 8.64 -33.65 -39.03
CA LEU A 9 9.42 -32.50 -38.54
C LEU A 9 8.72 -31.14 -38.78
N LEU A 10 7.55 -31.16 -39.42
CA LEU A 10 6.74 -29.98 -39.75
C LEU A 10 5.45 -29.86 -38.92
N LEU A 11 5.28 -30.66 -37.87
CA LEU A 11 4.66 -30.14 -36.64
C LEU A 11 5.70 -29.31 -35.91
N ALA A 12 6.13 -28.23 -36.57
CA ALA A 12 6.79 -27.13 -35.92
C ALA A 12 5.85 -26.70 -34.79
N PHE A 13 6.29 -26.95 -33.56
CA PHE A 13 5.83 -26.26 -32.37
C PHE A 13 5.77 -24.77 -32.70
N THR A 14 4.63 -24.27 -33.13
CA THR A 14 4.28 -22.87 -32.93
C THR A 14 3.98 -22.76 -31.44
N LEU A 15 5.04 -22.81 -30.63
CA LEU A 15 5.04 -22.06 -29.38
C LEU A 15 4.89 -20.62 -29.83
N SER A 16 3.65 -20.17 -29.95
CA SER A 16 3.34 -18.78 -29.76
C SER A 16 3.90 -18.45 -28.39
N LEU A 17 5.12 -17.92 -28.34
CA LEU A 17 5.61 -17.11 -27.23
C LEU A 17 4.65 -15.92 -27.15
N ASN A 18 3.46 -16.17 -26.62
CA ASN A 18 2.63 -15.10 -26.11
C ASN A 18 3.45 -14.51 -24.98
N ALA A 19 4.01 -13.32 -25.21
CA ALA A 19 4.64 -12.56 -24.15
C ALA A 19 3.67 -12.56 -22.96
N GLN A 20 4.17 -12.94 -21.78
CA GLN A 20 3.36 -12.95 -20.58
C GLN A 20 2.76 -11.55 -20.40
N VAL A 21 1.43 -11.47 -20.32
CA VAL A 21 0.72 -10.20 -20.14
C VAL A 21 1.26 -9.54 -18.86
N LYS A 22 1.82 -8.34 -18.98
CA LYS A 22 2.34 -7.59 -17.83
C LYS A 22 1.17 -7.16 -16.95
N LYS A 23 1.35 -7.13 -15.63
CA LYS A 23 0.27 -6.82 -14.67
C LYS A 23 0.52 -5.50 -13.97
N ILE A 24 -0.54 -4.70 -13.85
CA ILE A 24 -0.55 -3.43 -13.12
C ILE A 24 -1.64 -3.49 -12.07
N TYR A 25 -1.25 -3.45 -10.80
CA TYR A 25 -2.15 -3.46 -9.65
C TYR A 25 -2.44 -2.02 -9.21
N LEU A 26 -3.70 -1.63 -9.13
CA LEU A 26 -4.12 -0.31 -8.64
C LEU A 26 -4.91 -0.49 -7.35
N ALA A 27 -4.38 0.00 -6.25
CA ALA A 27 -5.03 -0.07 -4.94
C ALA A 27 -5.74 1.24 -4.61
N ASN A 28 -6.94 1.11 -4.06
CA ASN A 28 -7.72 2.22 -3.55
C ASN A 28 -7.74 2.14 -2.03
N ASP A 29 -7.20 3.18 -1.40
CA ASP A 29 -7.00 3.30 0.02
C ASP A 29 -7.21 4.77 0.46
N ASP A 30 -7.00 5.01 1.74
CA ASP A 30 -6.92 6.32 2.35
C ASP A 30 -5.74 6.35 3.29
N HIS A 31 -4.96 7.42 3.27
CA HIS A 31 -4.02 7.76 4.34
C HIS A 31 -4.76 8.68 5.33
N THR A 32 -4.76 8.36 6.62
CA THR A 32 -5.47 9.20 7.60
C THR A 32 -4.56 9.74 8.67
N ASP A 33 -4.27 11.04 8.56
CA ASP A 33 -3.80 11.87 9.66
C ASP A 33 -4.94 12.08 10.66
N TYR A 34 -5.06 11.15 11.62
CA TYR A 34 -6.18 11.16 12.57
C TYR A 34 -6.17 12.45 13.39
N MET A 35 -7.30 13.15 13.36
CA MET A 35 -7.51 14.46 13.98
C MET A 35 -6.73 15.64 13.37
N TRP A 36 -6.33 15.54 12.10
CA TRP A 36 -5.65 16.63 11.38
C TRP A 36 -6.61 17.72 10.90
N THR A 37 -7.59 17.38 10.04
CA THR A 37 -8.53 18.35 9.45
C THR A 37 -9.91 18.41 10.13
N GLY A 38 -10.12 17.56 11.13
CA GLY A 38 -11.37 17.45 11.89
C GLY A 38 -11.13 16.86 13.27
N ASP A 39 -12.16 16.85 14.11
CA ASP A 39 -12.08 16.22 15.43
C ASP A 39 -12.30 14.70 15.39
N GLU A 40 -12.13 14.05 16.53
CA GLU A 40 -12.30 12.59 16.68
C GLU A 40 -13.68 12.12 16.19
N GLU A 41 -14.76 12.81 16.55
CA GLU A 41 -16.12 12.40 16.14
C GLU A 41 -16.33 12.55 14.63
N THR A 42 -15.74 13.57 14.01
CA THR A 42 -15.73 13.77 12.57
C THR A 42 -15.03 12.61 11.86
N TYR A 43 -13.85 12.20 12.33
CA TYR A 43 -13.12 11.05 11.75
C TYR A 43 -13.84 9.72 11.99
N LYS A 44 -14.40 9.47 13.18
CA LYS A 44 -15.20 8.26 13.44
C LYS A 44 -16.38 8.14 12.48
N LYS A 45 -17.06 9.26 12.21
CA LYS A 45 -18.12 9.31 11.20
C LYS A 45 -17.56 9.04 9.81
N ALA A 46 -16.43 9.65 9.46
CA ALA A 46 -15.78 9.47 8.17
C ALA A 46 -15.41 8.02 7.86
N PHE A 47 -14.70 7.34 8.77
CA PHE A 47 -14.34 5.93 8.64
C PHE A 47 -15.57 5.04 8.40
N SER A 48 -16.63 5.27 9.18
CA SER A 48 -17.84 4.44 9.10
C SER A 48 -18.56 4.63 7.76
N GLU A 49 -18.68 5.88 7.30
CA GLU A 49 -19.35 6.20 6.04
C GLU A 49 -18.55 5.74 4.82
N MET A 50 -17.22 5.81 4.86
CA MET A 50 -16.37 5.24 3.80
C MET A 50 -16.50 3.73 3.73
N LEU A 51 -16.46 3.02 4.87
CA LEU A 51 -16.67 1.58 4.90
C LEU A 51 -18.06 1.20 4.40
N ASP A 52 -19.11 1.92 4.79
CA ASP A 52 -20.47 1.70 4.26
C ASP A 52 -20.51 1.83 2.73
N TYR A 53 -19.89 2.89 2.20
CA TYR A 53 -19.81 3.13 0.76
C TYR A 53 -19.08 1.98 0.02
N TYR A 54 -17.87 1.62 0.48
CA TYR A 54 -17.08 0.61 -0.21
C TYR A 54 -17.65 -0.79 -0.04
N ILE A 55 -18.29 -1.11 1.09
CA ILE A 55 -19.05 -2.36 1.22
C ILE A 55 -20.13 -2.46 0.14
N GLN A 56 -20.90 -1.40 -0.07
CA GLN A 56 -21.94 -1.38 -1.11
C GLN A 56 -21.34 -1.44 -2.52
N LEU A 57 -20.25 -0.71 -2.79
CA LEU A 57 -19.60 -0.71 -4.09
C LEU A 57 -19.01 -2.09 -4.43
N ASN A 58 -18.39 -2.76 -3.46
CA ASN A 58 -17.85 -4.11 -3.58
C ASN A 58 -18.95 -5.14 -3.88
N ASP A 59 -20.15 -4.99 -3.30
CA ASP A 59 -21.29 -5.84 -3.64
C ASP A 59 -21.82 -5.55 -5.05
N SER A 60 -21.94 -4.26 -5.41
CA SER A 60 -22.46 -3.85 -6.72
C SER A 60 -21.57 -4.30 -7.88
N THR A 61 -20.26 -4.44 -7.65
CA THR A 61 -19.26 -4.80 -8.67
C THR A 61 -18.88 -6.28 -8.63
N ALA A 62 -19.43 -7.09 -7.73
CA ALA A 62 -19.07 -8.50 -7.56
C ALA A 62 -19.34 -9.38 -8.80
N HIS A 63 -20.22 -8.93 -9.70
CA HIS A 63 -20.54 -9.60 -10.96
C HIS A 63 -19.49 -9.37 -12.07
N LEU A 64 -18.58 -8.41 -11.87
CA LEU A 64 -17.49 -8.12 -12.82
C LEU A 64 -16.37 -9.16 -12.72
N PRO A 65 -15.53 -9.31 -13.76
CA PRO A 65 -14.29 -10.10 -13.65
C PRO A 65 -13.45 -9.65 -12.45
N TYR A 66 -12.76 -10.58 -11.78
CA TYR A 66 -12.03 -10.31 -10.53
C TYR A 66 -11.14 -9.05 -10.58
N HIS A 67 -10.41 -8.86 -11.68
CA HIS A 67 -9.52 -7.71 -11.89
C HIS A 67 -10.23 -6.35 -12.03
N GLN A 68 -11.56 -6.34 -12.15
CA GLN A 68 -12.39 -5.14 -12.25
C GLN A 68 -13.32 -4.97 -11.04
N GLN A 69 -13.32 -5.91 -10.08
CA GLN A 69 -14.14 -5.78 -8.88
C GLN A 69 -13.57 -4.67 -7.99
N SER A 70 -14.43 -3.85 -7.40
CA SER A 70 -13.99 -2.86 -6.42
C SER A 70 -13.36 -3.56 -5.23
N LYS A 71 -12.33 -2.90 -4.67
CA LYS A 71 -11.67 -3.27 -3.42
C LYS A 71 -11.33 -2.00 -2.66
N TRP A 72 -11.20 -2.11 -1.34
CA TRP A 72 -10.84 -1.00 -0.46
C TRP A 72 -9.79 -1.44 0.55
N ASN A 73 -8.80 -0.61 0.81
CA ASN A 73 -7.80 -0.88 1.84
C ASN A 73 -7.91 0.20 2.91
N CYS A 74 -8.12 -0.23 4.14
CA CYS A 74 -8.12 0.67 5.29
C CYS A 74 -6.69 1.11 5.62
N ASP A 75 -6.57 2.26 6.26
CA ASP A 75 -5.29 2.76 6.76
C ASP A 75 -4.78 1.98 8.00
N GLY A 76 -5.69 1.32 8.72
CA GLY A 76 -5.36 0.50 9.89
C GLY A 76 -6.57 -0.17 10.53
N SER A 77 -6.31 -1.00 11.54
CA SER A 77 -7.33 -1.79 12.22
C SER A 77 -8.29 -0.98 13.10
N TYR A 78 -7.97 0.28 13.44
CA TYR A 78 -8.87 1.18 14.16
C TYR A 78 -10.17 1.46 13.37
N TRP A 79 -10.12 1.43 12.04
CA TRP A 79 -11.31 1.56 11.20
C TRP A 79 -12.35 0.47 11.52
N VAL A 80 -11.89 -0.77 11.71
CA VAL A 80 -12.74 -1.92 12.06
C VAL A 80 -13.24 -1.80 13.51
N TYR A 81 -12.40 -1.30 14.42
CA TYR A 81 -12.82 -0.99 15.80
C TYR A 81 -13.96 0.01 15.80
N ASN A 82 -13.77 1.15 15.14
CA ASN A 82 -14.76 2.21 15.06
C ASN A 82 -16.06 1.72 14.42
N TYR A 83 -15.99 1.02 13.29
CA TYR A 83 -17.17 0.47 12.61
C TYR A 83 -17.99 -0.45 13.52
N LYS A 84 -17.32 -1.27 14.35
CA LYS A 84 -17.98 -2.13 15.33
C LYS A 84 -18.74 -1.33 16.39
N GLN A 85 -18.24 -0.17 16.79
CA GLN A 85 -18.88 0.69 17.80
C GLN A 85 -20.06 1.47 17.21
N THR A 86 -19.98 1.87 15.94
CA THR A 86 -20.91 2.82 15.33
C THR A 86 -21.97 2.18 14.42
N ARG A 87 -21.88 0.87 14.15
CA ARG A 87 -22.78 0.14 13.24
C ARG A 87 -23.40 -1.09 13.89
N SER A 88 -24.52 -1.53 13.31
CA SER A 88 -25.24 -2.71 13.80
C SER A 88 -24.42 -3.99 13.69
N ALA A 89 -24.77 -5.00 14.47
CA ALA A 89 -24.11 -6.32 14.41
C ALA A 89 -24.15 -6.96 13.01
N ALA A 90 -25.24 -6.74 12.26
CA ALA A 90 -25.37 -7.25 10.89
C ALA A 90 -24.42 -6.54 9.91
N GLN A 91 -24.28 -5.21 10.03
CA GLN A 91 -23.32 -4.43 9.25
C GLN A 91 -21.88 -4.85 9.59
N PHE A 92 -21.56 -4.99 10.87
CA PHE A 92 -20.23 -5.44 11.28
C PHE A 92 -19.92 -6.87 10.77
N ALA A 93 -20.88 -7.79 10.83
CA ALA A 93 -20.71 -9.12 10.24
C ALA A 93 -20.46 -9.06 8.73
N LYS A 94 -21.11 -8.14 8.01
CA LYS A 94 -20.88 -7.90 6.59
C LYS A 94 -19.47 -7.38 6.30
N LEU A 95 -18.95 -6.45 7.11
CA LEU A 95 -17.55 -5.99 7.03
C LEU A 95 -16.58 -7.17 7.22
N ILE A 96 -16.77 -7.97 8.28
CA ILE A 96 -15.94 -9.15 8.54
C ILE A 96 -15.96 -10.13 7.36
N GLN A 97 -17.12 -10.35 6.73
CA GLN A 97 -17.21 -11.19 5.54
C GLN A 97 -16.43 -10.60 4.35
N GLN A 98 -16.53 -9.29 4.10
CA GLN A 98 -15.77 -8.67 3.01
C GLN A 98 -14.25 -8.67 3.24
N ILE A 99 -13.81 -8.65 4.50
CA ILE A 99 -12.39 -8.86 4.83
C ILE A 99 -11.96 -10.29 4.49
N LYS A 100 -12.77 -11.30 4.85
CA LYS A 100 -12.50 -12.71 4.50
C LYS A 100 -12.48 -12.95 2.98
N ASP A 101 -13.39 -12.29 2.27
CA ASP A 101 -13.49 -12.37 0.80
C ASP A 101 -12.40 -11.54 0.10
N ALA A 102 -11.48 -10.93 0.86
CA ALA A 102 -10.40 -10.10 0.37
C ALA A 102 -10.87 -8.90 -0.49
N LYS A 103 -12.07 -8.38 -0.20
CA LYS A 103 -12.60 -7.14 -0.80
C LYS A 103 -12.26 -5.91 0.03
N ILE A 104 -12.01 -6.10 1.31
CA ILE A 104 -11.51 -5.08 2.23
C ILE A 104 -10.22 -5.58 2.87
N THR A 105 -9.11 -4.85 2.69
CA THR A 105 -7.85 -5.13 3.41
C THR A 105 -7.75 -4.26 4.65
N VAL A 106 -7.20 -4.84 5.72
CA VAL A 106 -7.00 -4.16 6.99
C VAL A 106 -5.55 -4.43 7.44
N PRO A 107 -4.71 -3.39 7.51
CA PRO A 107 -3.36 -3.51 8.06
C PRO A 107 -3.37 -3.93 9.53
N LEU A 108 -2.26 -4.51 9.99
CA LEU A 108 -2.07 -4.93 11.37
C LEU A 108 -1.99 -3.74 12.32
N ASN A 109 -1.30 -2.67 11.92
CA ASN A 109 -1.19 -1.43 12.69
C ASN A 109 -2.58 -0.82 12.93
N SER A 110 -2.78 -0.14 14.06
CA SER A 110 -4.09 0.44 14.38
C SER A 110 -4.42 1.63 13.49
N MET A 111 -3.42 2.46 13.23
CA MET A 111 -3.36 3.59 12.29
C MET A 111 -1.92 3.72 11.82
N ILE A 112 -1.60 4.68 10.95
CA ILE A 112 -0.20 5.03 10.69
C ILE A 112 0.46 5.57 11.97
N VAL A 113 1.53 4.92 12.40
CA VAL A 113 2.27 5.23 13.63
C VAL A 113 3.63 5.83 13.28
N LEU A 114 4.10 6.78 14.08
CA LEU A 114 5.45 7.31 13.98
C LEU A 114 6.47 6.33 14.62
N LEU A 115 6.94 5.38 13.83
CA LEU A 115 7.78 4.24 14.25
C LEU A 115 9.19 4.67 14.66
N GLY A 116 9.67 5.83 14.21
CA GLY A 116 10.92 6.43 14.69
C GLY A 116 10.91 6.83 16.18
N ALA A 117 9.72 6.87 16.79
CA ALA A 117 9.50 7.33 18.16
C ALA A 117 8.79 6.33 19.06
N ALA A 118 8.00 5.45 18.46
CA ALA A 118 7.29 4.42 19.17
C ALA A 118 8.29 3.46 19.84
N PRO A 119 8.20 3.23 21.17
CA PRO A 119 8.92 2.14 21.81
C PRO A 119 8.56 0.80 21.15
N ALA A 120 9.47 -0.18 21.21
CA ALA A 120 9.23 -1.50 20.64
C ALA A 120 7.92 -2.13 21.16
N GLU A 121 7.63 -1.99 22.46
CA GLU A 121 6.40 -2.49 23.06
C GLU A 121 5.14 -1.78 22.56
N ALA A 122 5.21 -0.47 22.27
CA ALA A 122 4.09 0.25 21.68
C ALA A 122 3.83 -0.21 20.24
N THR A 123 4.90 -0.44 19.47
CA THR A 123 4.84 -1.01 18.11
C THR A 123 4.17 -2.39 18.11
N LEU A 124 4.51 -3.26 19.08
CA LEU A 124 3.86 -4.57 19.22
C LEU A 124 2.39 -4.46 19.62
N ARG A 125 2.07 -3.60 20.60
CA ARG A 125 0.70 -3.42 21.10
C ARG A 125 -0.23 -2.80 20.08
N ASP A 126 0.29 -1.98 19.18
CA ASP A 126 -0.45 -1.41 18.06
C ASP A 126 -1.14 -2.48 17.19
N MET A 127 -0.52 -3.66 17.07
CA MET A 127 -1.05 -4.79 16.28
C MET A 127 -1.96 -5.75 17.07
N TYR A 128 -2.14 -5.55 18.39
CA TYR A 128 -2.88 -6.49 19.23
C TYR A 128 -4.35 -6.60 18.85
N TYR A 129 -4.98 -5.47 18.48
CA TYR A 129 -6.38 -5.48 18.08
C TYR A 129 -6.58 -6.28 16.80
N ALA A 130 -5.76 -6.06 15.77
CA ALA A 130 -5.78 -6.85 14.54
C ALA A 130 -5.56 -8.34 14.82
N GLY A 131 -4.57 -8.70 15.64
CA GLY A 131 -4.35 -10.10 16.06
C GLY A 131 -5.55 -10.70 16.80
N SER A 132 -6.27 -9.91 17.60
CA SER A 132 -7.52 -10.36 18.24
C SER A 132 -8.63 -10.63 17.23
N LEU A 133 -8.73 -9.82 16.17
CA LEU A 133 -9.68 -10.02 15.08
C LEU A 133 -9.36 -11.29 14.30
N GLN A 134 -8.08 -11.55 13.99
CA GLN A 134 -7.64 -12.78 13.33
C GLN A 134 -8.08 -14.02 14.10
N ARG A 135 -7.80 -14.08 15.40
CA ARG A 135 -8.19 -15.23 16.24
C ARG A 135 -9.70 -15.38 16.38
N LYS A 136 -10.42 -14.26 16.55
CA LYS A 136 -11.86 -14.29 16.81
C LYS A 136 -12.68 -14.64 15.58
N TYR A 137 -12.27 -14.14 14.41
CA TYR A 137 -13.06 -14.26 13.18
C TYR A 137 -12.40 -15.14 12.11
N GLY A 138 -11.16 -15.58 12.29
CA GLY A 138 -10.42 -16.34 11.29
C GLY A 138 -10.04 -15.47 10.08
N LEU A 139 -9.39 -14.33 10.33
CA LEU A 139 -8.94 -13.40 9.29
C LEU A 139 -7.47 -13.62 8.95
N ASP A 140 -7.12 -13.46 7.67
CA ASP A 140 -5.74 -13.40 7.17
C ASP A 140 -5.33 -11.92 7.03
N LEU A 141 -4.72 -11.36 8.07
CA LEU A 141 -4.18 -10.01 8.08
C LEU A 141 -2.65 -10.13 8.07
N SER A 142 -2.03 -9.63 7.00
CA SER A 142 -0.60 -9.84 6.72
C SER A 142 0.11 -8.58 6.22
N LEU A 143 -0.60 -7.46 6.10
CA LEU A 143 -0.06 -6.17 5.72
C LEU A 143 0.21 -5.32 6.96
N VAL A 144 1.32 -4.59 6.94
CA VAL A 144 1.61 -3.51 7.87
C VAL A 144 2.12 -2.30 7.10
N LEU A 145 1.72 -1.10 7.50
CA LEU A 145 2.04 0.11 6.77
C LEU A 145 3.10 0.94 7.49
N ASN A 146 4.06 1.44 6.70
CA ASN A 146 4.87 2.60 7.07
C ASN A 146 4.63 3.64 5.98
N MET A 147 3.66 4.49 6.24
CA MET A 147 3.20 5.55 5.35
C MET A 147 3.47 6.89 6.01
N GLU A 148 3.84 7.89 5.21
CA GLU A 148 4.21 9.24 5.65
C GLU A 148 5.29 9.39 6.76
N ASP A 149 5.80 8.31 7.34
CA ASP A 149 6.89 8.33 8.31
C ASP A 149 8.21 8.74 7.62
N GLN A 150 9.07 9.46 8.34
CA GLN A 150 10.42 9.83 7.88
C GLN A 150 11.48 8.82 8.30
N VAL A 151 11.11 7.78 9.07
CA VAL A 151 12.02 6.78 9.62
C VAL A 151 11.52 5.36 9.30
N LEU A 152 12.46 4.48 8.99
CA LEU A 152 12.26 3.04 8.96
C LEU A 152 13.34 2.40 9.86
N PRO A 153 13.03 2.10 11.14
CA PRO A 153 14.00 1.56 12.09
C PRO A 153 14.41 0.12 11.76
N LEU A 154 15.71 -0.20 11.84
CA LEU A 154 16.26 -1.51 11.47
C LEU A 154 15.53 -2.71 12.12
N GLY A 155 15.23 -2.63 13.42
CA GLY A 155 14.59 -3.72 14.17
C GLY A 155 13.10 -3.91 13.88
N LEU A 156 12.51 -3.03 13.08
CA LEU A 156 11.07 -3.03 12.81
C LEU A 156 10.62 -4.27 12.03
N ALA A 157 11.46 -4.78 11.11
CA ALA A 157 11.20 -6.01 10.37
C ALA A 157 10.93 -7.20 11.31
N SER A 158 11.74 -7.35 12.36
CA SER A 158 11.59 -8.42 13.35
C SER A 158 10.28 -8.30 14.13
N LEU A 159 9.90 -7.08 14.53
CA LEU A 159 8.65 -6.83 15.27
C LEU A 159 7.42 -7.11 14.41
N TRP A 160 7.44 -6.66 13.15
CA TRP A 160 6.36 -6.88 12.20
C TRP A 160 6.20 -8.34 11.83
N ALA A 161 7.28 -8.99 11.37
CA ALA A 161 7.26 -10.40 11.00
C ALA A 161 6.88 -11.29 12.19
N GLY A 162 7.43 -11.03 13.37
CA GLY A 162 7.08 -11.73 14.61
C GLY A 162 5.63 -11.53 15.05
N SER A 163 4.97 -10.47 14.57
CA SER A 163 3.53 -10.22 14.78
C SER A 163 2.64 -10.80 13.68
N GLY A 164 3.22 -11.48 12.69
CA GLY A 164 2.51 -12.13 11.59
C GLY A 164 2.39 -11.29 10.30
N ALA A 165 3.04 -10.13 10.22
CA ALA A 165 3.12 -9.39 8.97
C ALA A 165 3.98 -10.16 7.95
N GLN A 166 3.56 -10.13 6.69
CA GLN A 166 4.33 -10.68 5.57
C GLN A 166 4.71 -9.57 4.58
N TYR A 167 3.93 -8.49 4.51
CA TYR A 167 4.02 -7.47 3.48
C TYR A 167 4.01 -6.07 4.06
N SER A 168 4.71 -5.15 3.38
CA SER A 168 4.66 -3.73 3.70
C SER A 168 4.97 -2.84 2.48
N TRP A 169 4.45 -1.61 2.54
CA TRP A 169 4.82 -0.45 1.72
C TRP A 169 4.56 0.79 2.60
N LYS A 170 5.09 1.99 2.35
CA LYS A 170 5.91 2.56 1.27
C LYS A 170 7.39 2.60 1.64
N GLY A 171 7.80 2.43 2.89
CA GLY A 171 9.12 2.87 3.36
C GLY A 171 9.01 4.28 3.96
N VAL A 172 9.90 5.22 3.66
CA VAL A 172 9.83 6.58 4.24
C VAL A 172 9.34 7.63 3.23
N CYS A 173 8.72 8.71 3.74
CA CYS A 173 8.06 9.73 2.94
C CYS A 173 9.03 10.62 2.16
N ALA A 174 10.12 11.06 2.81
CA ALA A 174 11.05 12.07 2.29
C ALA A 174 10.39 13.44 2.02
N CYS A 175 9.40 13.80 2.85
CA CYS A 175 8.46 14.88 2.55
C CYS A 175 8.84 16.22 3.20
N ALA A 176 9.05 16.25 4.52
CA ALA A 176 9.27 17.48 5.27
C ALA A 176 10.70 17.67 5.80
N THR A 177 11.50 16.60 5.87
CA THR A 177 12.82 16.62 6.52
C THR A 177 13.90 15.97 5.66
N LYS A 178 15.15 16.20 6.03
CA LYS A 178 16.28 15.52 5.39
C LYS A 178 16.34 14.08 5.91
N VAL A 179 15.96 13.15 5.04
CA VAL A 179 16.08 11.71 5.29
C VAL A 179 17.46 11.24 4.83
N THR A 180 18.26 10.71 5.75
CA THR A 180 19.56 10.10 5.44
C THR A 180 19.41 8.70 4.89
N ALA A 181 20.41 8.25 4.12
CA ALA A 181 20.48 6.92 3.50
C ALA A 181 19.49 6.65 2.35
N LEU A 182 18.64 7.60 1.96
CA LEU A 182 17.82 7.46 0.75
C LEU A 182 18.65 7.25 -0.50
N GLU A 183 19.82 7.87 -0.58
CA GLU A 183 20.77 7.71 -1.69
C GLU A 183 21.30 6.27 -1.82
N ARG A 184 21.13 5.45 -0.77
CA ARG A 184 21.55 4.05 -0.73
C ARG A 184 20.43 3.09 -1.12
N LYS A 185 19.18 3.57 -1.22
CA LYS A 185 18.04 2.77 -1.67
C LYS A 185 18.22 2.42 -3.14
N ARG A 186 18.41 1.12 -3.42
CA ARG A 186 18.64 0.62 -4.78
C ARG A 186 17.48 -0.22 -5.29
N ASN A 187 16.92 -1.05 -4.42
CA ASN A 187 15.90 -2.00 -4.81
C ASN A 187 14.51 -1.38 -4.75
N GLN A 188 13.66 -1.81 -5.68
CA GLN A 188 12.26 -1.37 -5.81
C GLN A 188 11.31 -2.30 -5.06
N MET A 189 11.73 -3.56 -4.97
CA MET A 189 11.11 -4.68 -4.26
C MET A 189 12.24 -5.44 -3.57
N PHE A 190 12.08 -5.75 -2.29
CA PHE A 190 13.12 -6.44 -1.52
C PHE A 190 12.54 -7.06 -0.24
N TRP A 191 13.24 -8.03 0.32
CA TRP A 191 12.97 -8.52 1.67
C TRP A 191 13.56 -7.56 2.69
N TYR A 192 12.70 -6.83 3.41
CA TYR A 192 13.13 -6.01 4.53
C TYR A 192 13.39 -6.91 5.74
N LYS A 193 14.66 -7.10 6.10
CA LYS A 193 15.11 -8.18 6.98
C LYS A 193 15.76 -7.64 8.25
N GLY A 194 15.29 -8.13 9.39
CA GLY A 194 15.83 -7.86 10.71
C GLY A 194 17.16 -8.57 10.97
N LEU A 195 17.77 -8.30 12.13
CA LEU A 195 19.01 -8.96 12.56
C LEU A 195 18.80 -10.43 12.99
N ASP A 196 17.54 -10.85 13.14
CA ASP A 196 17.10 -12.21 13.49
C ASP A 196 16.66 -13.02 12.26
N ASP A 197 17.00 -12.55 11.05
CA ASP A 197 16.62 -13.11 9.75
C ASP A 197 15.11 -13.15 9.45
N GLN A 198 14.26 -12.66 10.36
CA GLN A 198 12.86 -12.43 10.05
C GLN A 198 12.71 -11.25 9.09
N GLN A 199 11.72 -11.34 8.20
CA GLN A 199 11.58 -10.39 7.11
C GLN A 199 10.14 -10.20 6.67
N VAL A 200 9.87 -9.04 6.08
CA VAL A 200 8.65 -8.74 5.34
C VAL A 200 9.01 -8.35 3.91
N LEU A 201 8.19 -8.72 2.93
CA LEU A 201 8.38 -8.26 1.55
C LEU A 201 7.94 -6.81 1.44
N MET A 202 8.90 -5.94 1.09
CA MET A 202 8.71 -4.51 0.99
C MET A 202 8.55 -4.09 -0.48
N LYS A 203 7.47 -3.35 -0.76
CA LYS A 203 7.34 -2.54 -1.96
C LYS A 203 7.71 -1.10 -1.63
N TRP A 204 8.77 -0.59 -2.25
CA TRP A 204 9.13 0.81 -2.17
C TRP A 204 9.80 1.23 -3.45
N TYR A 205 9.10 1.97 -4.30
CA TYR A 205 9.69 2.46 -5.53
C TYR A 205 10.57 3.69 -5.27
N ALA A 206 11.66 3.80 -6.00
CA ALA A 206 12.40 5.04 -6.09
C ALA A 206 11.58 6.00 -6.94
N VAL A 207 11.50 7.26 -6.51
CA VAL A 207 10.89 8.29 -7.35
C VAL A 207 11.81 8.50 -8.54
N ASN A 208 11.37 8.12 -9.74
CA ASN A 208 12.21 8.20 -10.94
C ASN A 208 12.35 9.66 -11.39
N PRO A 209 13.57 10.25 -11.42
CA PRO A 209 13.76 11.63 -11.84
C PRO A 209 13.22 11.91 -13.25
N SER A 210 13.28 10.94 -14.18
CA SER A 210 12.73 11.12 -15.53
C SER A 210 11.21 11.17 -15.56
N MET A 211 10.52 10.56 -14.57
CA MET A 211 9.08 10.71 -14.36
C MET A 211 8.73 12.02 -13.63
N ILE A 212 9.59 12.46 -12.70
CA ILE A 212 9.43 13.70 -11.93
C ILE A 212 9.52 14.92 -12.84
N THR A 213 10.53 15.02 -13.72
CA THR A 213 10.75 16.21 -14.55
C THR A 213 9.59 16.52 -15.49
N ASN A 214 8.77 15.52 -15.80
CA ASN A 214 7.64 15.64 -16.71
C ASN A 214 6.32 15.99 -16.01
N ARG A 215 6.30 16.14 -14.67
CA ARG A 215 5.07 16.40 -13.90
C ARG A 215 5.25 17.52 -12.89
N LYS A 216 4.24 18.40 -12.81
CA LYS A 216 4.22 19.54 -11.88
C LYS A 216 4.01 19.12 -10.42
N GLU A 217 3.24 18.05 -10.17
CA GLU A 217 2.89 17.57 -8.83
C GLU A 217 3.56 16.22 -8.53
N TYR A 218 4.75 16.28 -7.94
CA TYR A 218 5.60 15.11 -7.71
C TYR A 218 5.04 14.13 -6.67
N ARG A 219 4.15 14.59 -5.78
CA ARG A 219 3.58 13.79 -4.69
C ARG A 219 2.76 12.59 -5.17
N TYR A 220 2.28 12.60 -6.42
CA TYR A 220 1.49 11.50 -7.00
C TYR A 220 2.31 10.53 -7.87
N ASN A 221 3.64 10.68 -7.90
CA ASN A 221 4.48 9.78 -8.67
C ASN A 221 4.69 8.46 -7.90
N LEU A 222 4.93 7.36 -8.63
CA LEU A 222 5.41 6.11 -8.05
C LEU A 222 6.57 6.34 -7.08
N GLY A 223 6.55 5.64 -5.94
CA GLY A 223 7.49 5.82 -4.85
C GLY A 223 7.04 6.84 -3.81
N ASN A 224 5.90 7.51 -4.01
CA ASN A 224 5.21 8.30 -2.98
C ASN A 224 4.08 7.50 -2.30
N TYR A 225 3.33 8.12 -1.39
CA TYR A 225 2.20 7.45 -0.71
C TYR A 225 0.87 7.69 -1.42
N LEU A 226 0.90 8.45 -2.53
CA LEU A 226 -0.26 8.86 -3.32
C LEU A 226 -0.14 8.40 -4.78
N GLU A 227 0.43 7.22 -5.00
CA GLU A 227 0.79 6.74 -6.34
C GLU A 227 -0.45 6.52 -7.23
N ALA A 228 -1.59 6.21 -6.63
CA ALA A 228 -2.86 5.93 -7.31
C ALA A 228 -3.86 7.11 -7.28
N SER A 229 -3.48 8.29 -6.75
CA SER A 229 -4.35 9.48 -6.71
C SER A 229 -4.85 9.88 -8.10
N HIS A 230 -4.01 9.67 -9.12
CA HIS A 230 -4.34 9.84 -10.54
C HIS A 230 -4.14 8.52 -11.30
N GLN A 231 -5.16 7.67 -11.34
CA GLN A 231 -5.04 6.28 -11.81
C GLN A 231 -4.51 6.16 -13.24
N GLY A 232 -4.93 7.06 -14.15
CA GLY A 232 -4.44 7.04 -15.53
C GLY A 232 -2.94 7.32 -15.64
N ASN A 233 -2.44 8.22 -14.80
CA ASN A 233 -1.03 8.58 -14.70
C ASN A 233 -0.22 7.45 -14.04
N ALA A 234 -0.77 6.85 -12.98
CA ALA A 234 -0.18 5.71 -12.29
C ALA A 234 0.07 4.52 -13.23
N ILE A 235 -0.86 4.26 -14.16
CA ILE A 235 -0.71 3.21 -15.18
C ILE A 235 0.44 3.54 -16.12
N ILE A 236 0.55 4.79 -16.59
CA ILE A 236 1.65 5.22 -17.46
C ILE A 236 2.99 5.01 -16.75
N ASP A 237 3.07 5.37 -15.47
CA ASP A 237 4.29 5.22 -14.67
C ASP A 237 4.63 3.75 -14.43
N CYS A 238 3.64 2.89 -14.16
CA CYS A 238 3.87 1.45 -14.03
C CYS A 238 4.39 0.84 -15.33
N LYS A 239 3.84 1.26 -16.49
CA LYS A 239 4.34 0.83 -17.81
C LYS A 239 5.78 1.29 -18.04
N ALA A 240 6.12 2.52 -17.64
CA ALA A 240 7.49 3.05 -17.74
C ALA A 240 8.45 2.30 -16.81
N LEU A 241 8.04 2.05 -15.55
CA LEU A 241 8.82 1.31 -14.56
C LEU A 241 9.15 -0.11 -15.07
N MET A 242 8.18 -0.85 -15.60
CA MET A 242 8.40 -2.19 -16.16
C MET A 242 9.22 -2.23 -17.47
N ASN A 243 9.66 -1.08 -17.96
CA ASN A 243 10.62 -0.96 -19.07
C ASN A 243 11.97 -0.39 -18.60
N ASP A 244 12.09 -0.03 -17.33
CA ASP A 244 13.33 0.47 -16.74
C ASP A 244 14.24 -0.72 -16.34
N PRO A 245 15.52 -0.74 -16.75
CA PRO A 245 16.45 -1.80 -16.38
C PRO A 245 16.61 -2.01 -14.87
N VAL A 246 16.34 -1.02 -14.02
CA VAL A 246 16.42 -1.18 -12.55
C VAL A 246 15.21 -1.92 -11.95
N TYR A 247 14.17 -2.17 -12.76
CA TYR A 247 12.97 -2.91 -12.38
C TYR A 247 12.73 -4.08 -13.35
N PRO A 248 13.47 -5.20 -13.20
CA PRO A 248 13.42 -6.32 -14.13
C PRO A 248 12.17 -7.21 -13.96
N TYR A 249 11.02 -6.62 -13.60
CA TYR A 249 9.79 -7.34 -13.27
C TYR A 249 8.65 -6.97 -14.23
N HIS A 250 7.74 -7.91 -14.45
CA HIS A 250 6.55 -7.73 -15.30
C HIS A 250 5.25 -7.52 -14.50
N ILE A 251 5.39 -7.30 -13.20
CA ILE A 251 4.31 -6.98 -12.27
C ILE A 251 4.69 -5.64 -11.64
N ALA A 252 3.83 -4.64 -11.71
CA ALA A 252 3.98 -3.37 -11.01
C ALA A 252 2.67 -3.01 -10.30
N GLY A 253 2.72 -2.08 -9.35
CA GLY A 253 1.55 -1.69 -8.57
C GLY A 253 1.63 -0.26 -8.09
N ALA A 254 0.52 0.48 -8.16
CA ALA A 254 0.40 1.83 -7.64
C ALA A 254 -0.66 1.85 -6.53
N PHE A 255 -0.25 2.27 -5.34
CA PHE A 255 -1.10 2.33 -4.14
C PHE A 255 -1.21 3.78 -3.66
N GLY A 256 -2.24 4.14 -2.89
CA GLY A 256 -2.41 5.53 -2.43
C GLY A 256 -3.36 6.36 -3.30
N LYS A 257 -4.68 6.28 -3.11
CA LYS A 257 -5.67 7.19 -3.73
C LYS A 257 -5.90 8.41 -2.84
N GLY A 258 -6.23 8.15 -1.59
CA GLY A 258 -6.54 9.14 -0.57
C GLY A 258 -5.28 9.56 0.16
N GLY A 259 -5.05 10.87 0.22
CA GLY A 259 -3.99 11.45 1.04
C GLY A 259 -4.60 12.07 2.28
N ASP A 260 -4.15 13.27 2.61
CA ASP A 260 -4.57 14.04 3.80
C ASP A 260 -6.04 14.53 3.75
N ASP A 261 -6.86 13.96 2.85
CA ASP A 261 -8.29 14.22 2.72
C ASP A 261 -9.05 13.61 3.91
N LEU A 262 -10.11 14.27 4.39
CA LEU A 262 -10.95 13.71 5.46
C LEU A 262 -11.67 12.42 5.02
N LYS A 263 -11.97 12.31 3.72
CA LYS A 263 -12.68 11.17 3.11
C LYS A 263 -12.26 10.97 1.66
N THR A 264 -12.01 9.72 1.30
CA THR A 264 -11.80 9.31 -0.09
C THR A 264 -12.93 8.41 -0.57
N ILE A 265 -13.80 8.94 -1.43
CA ILE A 265 -14.93 8.20 -2.04
C ILE A 265 -14.80 8.23 -3.57
N THR A 266 -14.68 7.06 -4.19
CA THR A 266 -14.64 6.95 -5.65
C THR A 266 -15.07 5.55 -6.12
N ASN A 267 -15.61 5.47 -7.34
CA ASN A 267 -15.91 4.23 -8.06
C ASN A 267 -15.11 4.10 -9.36
N ASN A 268 -14.06 4.90 -9.54
CA ASN A 268 -13.34 5.00 -10.81
C ASN A 268 -12.42 3.80 -11.09
N PHE A 269 -11.93 3.09 -10.07
CA PHE A 269 -10.95 2.01 -10.22
C PHE A 269 -11.43 0.88 -11.14
N PRO A 270 -12.63 0.27 -10.93
CA PRO A 270 -13.21 -0.70 -11.86
C PRO A 270 -13.25 -0.24 -13.32
N LYS A 271 -13.69 1.01 -13.54
CA LYS A 271 -13.80 1.59 -14.88
C LYS A 271 -12.43 1.72 -15.53
N ILE A 272 -11.46 2.29 -14.81
CA ILE A 272 -10.10 2.48 -15.32
C ILE A 272 -9.42 1.13 -15.60
N ALA A 273 -9.58 0.14 -14.73
CA ALA A 273 -9.03 -1.19 -14.93
C ALA A 273 -9.54 -1.83 -16.23
N LYS A 274 -10.85 -1.70 -16.51
CA LYS A 274 -11.45 -2.13 -17.76
C LYS A 274 -10.92 -1.36 -18.98
N GLU A 275 -10.91 -0.03 -18.91
CA GLU A 275 -10.56 0.84 -20.05
C GLU A 275 -9.07 0.80 -20.42
N LYS A 276 -8.19 0.49 -19.47
CA LYS A 276 -6.73 0.56 -19.65
C LYS A 276 -6.04 -0.81 -19.73
N SER A 277 -6.80 -1.89 -19.60
CA SER A 277 -6.32 -3.24 -19.95
C SER A 277 -6.30 -3.40 -21.47
N ASP A 278 -5.24 -4.03 -21.98
CA ASP A 278 -5.02 -4.31 -23.40
C ASP A 278 -4.33 -5.67 -23.58
N SER A 279 -3.90 -6.01 -24.80
CA SER A 279 -3.25 -7.31 -25.08
C SER A 279 -1.88 -7.47 -24.40
N ASN A 280 -1.24 -6.37 -23.99
CA ASN A 280 0.10 -6.35 -23.40
C ASN A 280 0.05 -6.14 -21.88
N TYR A 281 -0.98 -5.46 -21.37
CA TYR A 281 -1.13 -5.10 -19.97
C TYR A 281 -2.50 -5.45 -19.41
N GLN A 282 -2.54 -6.15 -18.29
CA GLN A 282 -3.74 -6.32 -17.48
C GLN A 282 -3.71 -5.35 -16.30
N VAL A 283 -4.70 -4.47 -16.22
CA VAL A 283 -4.88 -3.57 -15.06
C VAL A 283 -5.87 -4.22 -14.09
N ILE A 284 -5.47 -4.31 -12.82
CA ILE A 284 -6.14 -5.07 -11.77
C ILE A 284 -6.47 -4.12 -10.62
N VAL A 285 -7.75 -4.03 -10.25
CA VAL A 285 -8.15 -3.39 -8.99
C VAL A 285 -7.68 -4.28 -7.84
N SER A 286 -6.76 -3.75 -7.04
CA SER A 286 -5.96 -4.48 -6.08
C SER A 286 -6.42 -4.21 -4.65
N ASN A 287 -6.25 -5.22 -3.79
CA ASN A 287 -6.40 -5.09 -2.34
C ASN A 287 -5.03 -5.02 -1.65
N GLU A 288 -3.99 -4.68 -2.41
CA GLU A 288 -2.55 -4.70 -2.07
C GLU A 288 -1.98 -6.09 -1.83
N ILE A 289 -2.67 -6.95 -1.07
CA ILE A 289 -2.26 -8.32 -0.77
C ILE A 289 -2.14 -9.17 -2.04
N ASP A 290 -3.05 -9.00 -3.00
CA ASP A 290 -3.04 -9.73 -4.27
C ASP A 290 -1.83 -9.36 -5.15
N PHE A 291 -1.36 -8.11 -5.09
CA PHE A 291 -0.10 -7.71 -5.70
C PHE A 291 1.07 -8.44 -5.02
N PHE A 292 1.15 -8.40 -3.68
CA PHE A 292 2.26 -9.03 -2.97
C PHE A 292 2.31 -10.54 -3.16
N LYS A 293 1.17 -11.23 -3.07
CA LYS A 293 1.08 -12.68 -3.30
C LYS A 293 1.49 -13.05 -4.74
N ASP A 294 1.04 -12.30 -5.74
CA ASP A 294 1.45 -12.55 -7.13
C ASP A 294 2.94 -12.26 -7.35
N PHE A 295 3.46 -11.18 -6.75
CA PHE A 295 4.86 -10.80 -6.87
C PHE A 295 5.78 -11.80 -6.18
N GLU A 296 5.47 -12.18 -4.94
CA GLU A 296 6.23 -13.17 -4.17
C GLU A 296 6.25 -14.53 -4.88
N GLN A 297 5.11 -14.97 -5.43
CA GLN A 297 5.03 -16.23 -6.16
C GLN A 297 5.99 -16.28 -7.36
N HIS A 298 6.20 -15.16 -8.05
CA HIS A 298 7.02 -15.12 -9.27
C HIS A 298 8.48 -14.76 -9.02
N TYR A 299 8.76 -13.92 -8.03
CA TYR A 299 10.08 -13.31 -7.85
C TYR A 299 10.63 -13.45 -6.43
N GLY A 300 9.82 -13.87 -5.45
CA GLY A 300 10.17 -13.84 -4.03
C GLY A 300 11.45 -14.59 -3.68
N ALA A 301 11.74 -15.70 -4.38
CA ALA A 301 12.94 -16.49 -4.16
C ALA A 301 14.25 -15.79 -4.57
N ASP A 302 14.16 -14.85 -5.53
CA ASP A 302 15.31 -14.18 -6.14
C ASP A 302 15.47 -12.72 -5.68
N LEU A 303 14.55 -12.25 -4.82
CA LEU A 303 14.59 -10.89 -4.32
C LEU A 303 15.79 -10.65 -3.40
N PRO A 304 16.45 -9.49 -3.51
CA PRO A 304 17.48 -9.12 -2.55
C PRO A 304 16.89 -8.90 -1.16
N SER A 305 17.67 -9.16 -0.13
CA SER A 305 17.35 -8.78 1.24
C SER A 305 18.09 -7.51 1.64
N GLU A 306 17.43 -6.64 2.40
CA GLU A 306 18.01 -5.42 2.95
C GLU A 306 17.85 -5.38 4.47
N THR A 307 18.99 -5.26 5.17
CA THR A 307 19.07 -5.07 6.61
C THR A 307 19.64 -3.68 6.85
N ILE A 308 18.78 -2.67 6.74
CA ILE A 308 19.15 -1.25 6.73
C ILE A 308 18.10 -0.42 7.48
N SER A 309 18.51 0.74 8.01
CA SER A 309 17.57 1.75 8.51
C SER A 309 17.59 2.96 7.58
N TYR A 310 16.42 3.56 7.38
CA TYR A 310 16.26 4.82 6.67
C TYR A 310 15.76 5.90 7.61
N GLY A 311 16.11 7.15 7.29
CA GLY A 311 15.64 8.30 8.05
C GLY A 311 16.66 8.87 9.01
N SER A 312 16.28 10.02 9.56
CA SER A 312 16.99 10.69 10.63
C SER A 312 16.08 10.75 11.84
N THR A 313 16.65 10.85 13.03
CA THR A 313 15.87 11.11 14.24
C THR A 313 15.37 12.55 14.29
N GLU A 314 15.49 13.37 13.23
CA GLU A 314 15.05 14.76 13.25
C GLU A 314 13.55 14.81 13.55
N TRP A 315 12.71 14.16 12.75
CA TRP A 315 11.25 14.16 12.98
C TRP A 315 10.86 13.43 14.27
N GLY A 316 11.53 12.30 14.57
CA GLY A 316 11.32 11.51 15.80
C GLY A 316 11.93 12.11 17.08
N ASN A 317 12.78 13.13 17.02
CA ASN A 317 13.27 13.86 18.20
C ASN A 317 12.67 15.28 18.27
N SER A 318 12.17 15.79 17.14
CA SER A 318 11.49 17.09 17.00
C SER A 318 10.09 17.14 17.59
N PHE A 319 9.64 16.11 18.33
CA PHE A 319 8.50 16.28 19.24
C PHE A 319 8.67 17.50 20.15
N ALA A 320 9.92 17.83 20.51
CA ALA A 320 10.24 19.03 21.26
C ALA A 320 10.27 20.33 20.43
N SER A 321 10.34 20.29 19.09
CA SER A 321 10.35 21.50 18.25
C SER A 321 8.97 21.93 17.74
N LEU A 322 7.96 21.06 17.76
CA LEU A 322 6.56 21.48 17.58
C LEU A 322 5.99 22.17 18.84
N ALA A 323 6.68 22.12 19.98
CA ALA A 323 6.36 22.92 21.15
C ALA A 323 6.64 24.44 20.96
N GLY A 324 7.17 24.86 19.80
CA GLY A 324 7.51 26.25 19.49
C GLY A 324 6.51 27.04 18.65
N ILE A 325 5.33 26.49 18.29
CA ILE A 325 4.34 27.21 17.45
C ILE A 325 2.98 27.34 18.17
N GLY A 326 3.02 27.44 19.51
CA GLY A 326 1.89 27.93 20.29
C GLY A 326 1.89 29.46 20.31
N PHE A 327 0.89 30.07 19.67
CA PHE A 327 0.39 31.43 19.90
C PHE A 327 1.42 32.57 19.90
N SER A 328 1.66 33.19 18.73
CA SER A 328 1.95 34.63 18.69
C SER A 328 0.66 35.40 18.41
N GLU A 329 -0.25 35.45 19.38
CA GLU A 329 -1.19 36.58 19.44
C GLU A 329 -0.40 37.79 19.94
N THR A 330 -0.05 38.68 19.02
CA THR A 330 0.42 40.02 19.35
C THR A 330 -0.68 40.79 20.08
N PHE A 331 -0.68 40.77 21.41
CA PHE A 331 -1.40 41.76 22.19
C PHE A 331 -0.64 43.08 22.12
N ASN A 332 -1.08 43.95 21.20
CA ASN A 332 -0.78 45.36 21.21
C ASN A 332 -1.45 46.00 22.43
N LEU A 333 -0.71 46.18 23.52
CA LEU A 333 -1.12 47.11 24.57
C LEU A 333 -0.56 48.49 24.25
N LYS A 334 -1.43 49.31 23.65
CA LYS A 334 -1.34 50.76 23.76
C LYS A 334 -1.57 51.14 25.22
N ASN A 335 -0.57 51.73 25.85
CA ASN A 335 -0.61 53.04 26.51
C ASN A 335 0.78 53.44 26.98
#